data_AF-A0A4Q4QWN6-F1
#
_entry.id   AF-A0A4Q4QWN6-F1
#
_cell.length_a   1.000
_cell.length_b   1.000
_cell.length_c   1.000
_cell.angle_alpha   90.00
_cell.angle_beta   90.00
_cell.angle_gamma   90.00
#
_symmetry.space_group_name_H-M   'P 1'
#
loop_
_entity.id
_entity.type
_entity.pdbx_description
1 polymer ?
#
loop_
_entity_poly.entity_id
_entity_poly.type
_entity_poly.pdbx_seq_one_letter_code
_entity_poly.pdbx_strand_id
1 'polypeptide(L)'
;MDDAPPPPPPPSSRREDDTSLPSPAMPPPPPPPPPPPQLSKPSRPASTVPPPPPVPSGAFEPIDKAHYWQFLKDTKANMPGEPFQPFHMFFYGSLMDPEVLQVILDLPELPTTRPGTISGFSIKMWGIYPTLIPCHSGSVTGTVWEVTSESQFDRLAAYETAAYRWDECNAVLKDGEVIKNCRTFCWAGEPNSKELEDGSFDLERYQKYFKSSVTRRRSPLP
;
A
#
# COMPACT_ATOMS: atom_id res chain seq x y z
N MET A 1 -93.47 -2.01 58.23
CA MET A 1 -92.04 -1.66 58.40
C MET A 1 -91.32 -2.59 57.46
N ASP A 2 -91.25 -2.17 56.20
CA ASP A 2 -90.73 -2.96 55.09
C ASP A 2 -89.21 -2.94 55.12
N ASP A 3 -88.61 -4.09 55.42
CA ASP A 3 -87.27 -4.44 54.97
C ASP A 3 -87.34 -5.92 54.59
N ALA A 4 -87.71 -6.18 53.33
CA ALA A 4 -87.81 -7.54 52.80
C ALA A 4 -86.42 -7.97 52.28
N PRO A 5 -85.88 -9.11 52.73
CA PRO A 5 -84.63 -9.64 52.18
C PRO A 5 -84.85 -10.20 50.76
N PRO A 6 -83.84 -10.09 49.88
CA PRO A 6 -83.96 -10.42 48.46
C PRO A 6 -84.01 -11.94 48.13
N PRO A 7 -84.49 -12.30 46.92
CA PRO A 7 -84.66 -13.69 46.45
C PRO A 7 -83.36 -14.46 46.08
N PRO A 8 -83.41 -15.81 45.97
CA PRO A 8 -82.26 -16.71 45.77
C PRO A 8 -81.74 -16.79 44.32
N PRO A 9 -80.55 -17.40 44.07
CA PRO A 9 -79.80 -17.23 42.83
C PRO A 9 -80.17 -18.28 41.75
N PRO A 10 -79.87 -18.00 40.47
CA PRO A 10 -79.61 -19.03 39.47
C PRO A 10 -78.11 -19.21 39.15
N PRO A 11 -77.69 -20.38 38.62
CA PRO A 11 -76.30 -20.81 38.69
C PRO A 11 -75.52 -20.75 37.36
N SER A 12 -74.19 -20.72 37.55
CA SER A 12 -73.14 -21.38 36.78
C SER A 12 -72.69 -20.90 35.40
N SER A 13 -71.36 -20.82 35.34
CA SER A 13 -70.47 -21.30 34.27
C SER A 13 -69.89 -20.27 33.29
N ARG A 14 -68.67 -19.84 33.66
CA ARG A 14 -67.41 -20.20 32.98
C ARG A 14 -67.19 -19.65 31.56
N ARG A 15 -66.29 -18.67 31.48
CA ARG A 15 -65.05 -18.59 30.66
C ARG A 15 -64.53 -17.15 30.82
N GLU A 16 -63.39 -16.93 31.50
CA GLU A 16 -62.04 -16.87 30.91
C GLU A 16 -62.06 -15.86 29.74
N ASP A 17 -61.56 -14.64 29.84
CA ASP A 17 -60.19 -14.24 30.16
C ASP A 17 -60.16 -12.69 30.23
N ASP A 18 -59.67 -12.07 31.31
CA ASP A 18 -59.00 -10.76 31.25
C ASP A 18 -58.14 -10.61 32.51
N THR A 19 -56.90 -11.03 32.38
CA THR A 19 -55.90 -11.00 33.45
C THR A 19 -55.25 -9.61 33.49
N SER A 20 -55.86 -8.65 34.16
CA SER A 20 -55.19 -7.39 34.53
C SER A 20 -54.48 -7.55 35.87
N LEU A 21 -53.29 -8.13 35.84
CA LEU A 21 -52.34 -8.21 36.98
C LEU A 21 -51.71 -6.83 37.26
N PRO A 22 -51.35 -6.53 38.52
CA PRO A 22 -50.69 -5.27 38.90
C PRO A 22 -49.28 -5.17 38.30
N SER A 23 -48.93 -3.98 37.81
CA SER A 23 -47.65 -3.71 37.14
C SER A 23 -46.44 -4.11 38.00
N PRO A 24 -45.47 -4.85 37.45
CA PRO A 24 -44.19 -5.05 38.12
C PRO A 24 -43.41 -3.73 38.12
N ALA A 25 -42.91 -3.32 39.29
CA ALA A 25 -41.94 -2.24 39.40
C ALA A 25 -40.73 -2.56 38.49
N MET A 26 -40.39 -1.65 37.59
CA MET A 26 -39.24 -1.81 36.69
C MET A 26 -37.96 -1.98 37.50
N PRO A 27 -37.05 -2.90 37.12
CA PRO A 27 -35.72 -2.95 37.70
C PRO A 27 -35.00 -1.61 37.42
N PRO A 28 -34.11 -1.16 38.33
CA PRO A 28 -33.32 0.04 38.09
C PRO A 28 -32.49 -0.12 36.80
N PRO A 29 -32.22 0.97 36.08
CA PRO A 29 -31.40 0.92 34.87
C PRO A 29 -30.00 0.37 35.22
N PRO A 30 -29.35 -0.36 34.28
CA PRO A 30 -27.98 -0.81 34.49
C PRO A 30 -27.06 0.38 34.74
N PRO A 31 -25.96 0.19 35.50
CA PRO A 31 -24.97 1.25 35.67
C PRO A 31 -24.45 1.70 34.30
N PRO A 32 -24.07 2.98 34.14
CA PRO A 32 -23.47 3.46 32.91
C PRO A 32 -22.22 2.63 32.59
N PRO A 33 -21.91 2.40 31.29
CA PRO A 33 -20.69 1.72 30.91
C PRO A 33 -19.48 2.44 31.52
N PRO A 34 -18.40 1.70 31.84
CA PRO A 34 -17.17 2.34 32.30
C PRO A 34 -16.76 3.42 31.29
N PRO A 35 -16.18 4.54 31.75
CA PRO A 35 -15.67 5.54 30.83
C PRO A 35 -14.72 4.84 29.84
N PRO A 36 -14.77 5.19 28.54
CA PRO A 36 -13.83 4.64 27.58
C PRO A 36 -12.41 4.81 28.14
N PRO A 37 -11.50 3.84 27.92
CA PRO A 37 -10.13 3.94 28.37
C PRO A 37 -9.64 5.34 28.03
N GLN A 38 -9.21 6.10 29.04
CA GLN A 38 -8.68 7.44 28.81
C GLN A 38 -7.58 7.28 27.78
N LEU A 39 -7.88 7.66 26.54
CA LEU A 39 -6.90 7.78 25.47
C LEU A 39 -5.84 8.69 26.04
N SER A 40 -4.70 8.09 26.37
CA SER A 40 -3.48 8.77 26.69
C SER A 40 -3.34 9.89 25.67
N LYS A 41 -3.25 11.12 26.19
CA LYS A 41 -3.09 12.37 25.45
C LYS A 41 -2.26 12.13 24.19
N PRO A 42 -2.65 12.69 23.02
CA PRO A 42 -1.92 12.49 21.79
C PRO A 42 -0.51 13.01 21.98
N SER A 43 0.41 12.09 22.24
CA SER A 43 1.84 12.29 22.09
C SER A 43 2.03 12.63 20.62
N ARG A 44 2.29 13.92 20.36
CA ARG A 44 2.93 14.55 19.19
C ARG A 44 2.67 13.83 17.87
N PRO A 45 2.03 14.45 16.85
CA PRO A 45 1.81 13.78 15.58
C PRO A 45 3.14 13.24 15.07
N ALA A 46 3.28 11.91 15.12
CA ALA A 46 4.37 11.22 14.48
C ALA A 46 4.25 11.62 13.01
N SER A 47 5.32 12.24 12.51
CA SER A 47 5.42 12.73 11.14
C SER A 47 4.74 11.75 10.19
N THR A 48 3.60 12.14 9.60
CA THR A 48 2.78 11.32 8.68
C THR A 48 3.45 11.20 7.30
N VAL A 49 4.77 11.25 7.30
CA VAL A 49 5.64 11.15 6.15
C VAL A 49 6.20 9.73 6.20
N PRO A 50 5.86 8.84 5.25
CA PRO A 50 6.62 7.62 5.14
C PRO A 50 8.08 8.02 4.87
N PRO A 51 9.05 7.56 5.68
CA PRO A 51 10.45 7.77 5.36
C PRO A 51 10.77 7.13 3.99
N PRO A 52 11.88 7.46 3.33
CA PRO A 52 12.40 6.54 2.31
C PRO A 52 12.51 5.14 2.93
N PRO A 53 12.39 4.06 2.12
CA PRO A 53 12.56 2.70 2.62
C PRO A 53 13.79 2.60 3.53
N PRO A 54 13.65 2.13 4.79
CA PRO A 54 14.77 2.05 5.72
C PRO A 54 15.79 1.02 5.22
N VAL A 55 17.09 1.17 5.45
CA VAL A 55 18.04 0.11 5.05
C VAL A 55 17.66 -1.20 5.79
N PRO A 56 17.54 -2.36 5.11
CA PRO A 56 17.15 -3.62 5.75
C PRO A 56 18.00 -3.90 6.98
N SER A 57 17.35 -4.23 8.11
CA SER A 57 18.01 -4.47 9.39
C SER A 57 17.99 -5.96 9.68
N GLY A 58 18.84 -6.71 8.99
CA GLY A 58 18.97 -8.13 9.28
C GLY A 58 19.78 -8.91 8.27
N ALA A 59 21.08 -9.04 8.55
CA ALA A 59 21.96 -10.09 8.04
C ALA A 59 22.00 -10.26 6.52
N PHE A 60 22.69 -9.35 5.85
CA PHE A 60 23.77 -9.72 4.93
C PHE A 60 24.71 -8.51 4.87
N GLU A 61 26.01 -8.76 4.76
CA GLU A 61 27.01 -7.70 4.54
C GLU A 61 26.42 -6.73 3.52
N PRO A 62 26.28 -5.43 3.86
CA PRO A 62 25.83 -4.47 2.88
C PRO A 62 26.76 -4.70 1.70
N ILE A 63 26.21 -5.05 0.54
CA ILE A 63 26.86 -4.67 -0.69
C ILE A 63 27.00 -3.16 -0.48
N ASP A 64 28.21 -2.75 -0.05
CA ASP A 64 28.54 -1.37 0.30
C ASP A 64 27.84 -0.50 -0.75
N LYS A 65 27.29 0.65 -0.37
CA LYS A 65 26.76 1.58 -1.37
C LYS A 65 27.74 1.68 -2.54
N ALA A 66 29.05 1.66 -2.28
CA ALA A 66 30.09 1.54 -3.29
C ALA A 66 29.97 0.30 -4.21
N HIS A 67 29.83 -0.92 -3.67
CA HIS A 67 29.63 -2.15 -4.46
C HIS A 67 28.28 -2.17 -5.20
N TYR A 68 27.22 -1.58 -4.65
CA TYR A 68 25.92 -1.48 -5.30
C TYR A 68 25.99 -0.48 -6.46
N TRP A 69 26.58 0.69 -6.21
CA TRP A 69 26.92 1.65 -7.25
C TRP A 69 27.88 1.07 -8.28
N GLN A 70 28.81 0.18 -7.88
CA GLN A 70 29.71 -0.51 -8.79
C GLN A 70 28.94 -1.53 -9.65
N PHE A 71 28.08 -2.35 -9.06
CA PHE A 71 27.19 -3.25 -9.80
C PHE A 71 26.30 -2.48 -10.78
N LEU A 72 25.68 -1.38 -10.35
CA LEU A 72 24.93 -0.49 -11.23
C LEU A 72 25.81 0.07 -12.34
N LYS A 73 27.05 0.48 -12.07
CA LYS A 73 28.00 0.97 -13.08
C LYS A 73 28.43 -0.10 -14.08
N ASP A 74 28.74 -1.30 -13.60
CA ASP A 74 29.21 -2.42 -14.42
C ASP A 74 28.10 -2.92 -15.35
N THR A 75 26.85 -2.79 -14.92
CA THR A 75 25.67 -3.18 -15.70
C THR A 75 25.01 -2.04 -16.49
N LYS A 76 25.40 -0.80 -16.17
CA LYS A 76 25.18 0.41 -16.94
C LYS A 76 26.12 0.52 -18.14
N ALA A 77 27.28 -0.13 -18.08
CA ALA A 77 28.27 -0.06 -19.13
C ALA A 77 27.76 -0.78 -20.40
N ASN A 78 27.26 0.00 -21.37
CA ASN A 78 27.76 -0.20 -22.73
C ASN A 78 29.28 -0.15 -22.65
N MET A 79 29.98 -0.96 -23.45
CA MET A 79 31.45 -1.09 -23.39
C MET A 79 32.14 0.26 -23.17
N PRO A 80 33.17 0.35 -22.29
CA PRO A 80 33.80 1.62 -21.95
C PRO A 80 34.18 2.40 -23.21
N GLY A 81 33.54 3.56 -23.40
CA GLY A 81 33.67 4.40 -24.60
C GLY A 81 32.41 4.54 -25.46
N GLU A 82 31.36 3.76 -25.19
CA GLU A 82 30.08 3.89 -25.92
C GLU A 82 29.11 4.90 -25.29
N PRO A 83 28.33 5.63 -26.11
CA PRO A 83 27.31 6.53 -25.61
C PRO A 83 26.20 5.77 -24.87
N PHE A 84 25.56 6.45 -23.92
CA PHE A 84 24.37 5.93 -23.25
C PHE A 84 23.30 5.58 -24.28
N GLN A 85 22.79 4.34 -24.24
CA GLN A 85 21.69 3.91 -25.07
C GLN A 85 20.41 3.94 -24.24
N PRO A 86 19.35 4.63 -24.71
CA PRO A 86 18.06 4.61 -24.04
C PRO A 86 17.54 3.19 -23.83
N PHE A 87 16.87 2.97 -22.70
CA PHE A 87 16.25 1.69 -22.39
C PHE A 87 14.94 1.91 -21.63
N HIS A 88 14.10 0.88 -21.62
CA HIS A 88 12.82 0.93 -20.95
C HIS A 88 12.93 0.41 -19.52
N MET A 89 12.24 1.06 -18.60
CA MET A 89 12.03 0.57 -17.24
C MET A 89 10.57 0.27 -16.98
N PHE A 90 10.31 -0.83 -16.28
CA PHE A 90 9.00 -1.22 -15.79
C PHE A 90 8.88 -0.91 -14.30
N PHE A 91 7.82 -0.17 -13.94
CA PHE A 91 7.48 0.23 -12.59
C PHE A 91 6.17 -0.42 -12.14
N TYR A 92 6.11 -0.83 -10.87
CA TYR A 92 5.00 -1.56 -10.26
C TYR A 92 4.61 -1.01 -8.88
N GLY A 93 5.12 0.17 -8.53
CA GLY A 93 4.92 0.81 -7.23
C GLY A 93 4.70 2.31 -7.36
N SER A 94 5.30 3.10 -6.46
CA SER A 94 5.15 4.55 -6.43
C SER A 94 5.54 5.25 -7.74
N LEU A 95 6.54 4.75 -8.46
CA LEU A 95 7.01 5.27 -9.74
C LEU A 95 6.02 5.07 -10.90
N MET A 96 4.91 4.35 -10.70
CA MET A 96 3.81 4.31 -11.68
C MET A 96 3.05 5.64 -11.77
N ASP A 97 3.15 6.51 -10.77
CA ASP A 97 2.53 7.83 -10.78
C ASP A 97 3.43 8.83 -11.54
N PRO A 98 2.95 9.45 -12.65
CA PRO A 98 3.76 10.37 -13.45
C PRO A 98 4.28 11.59 -12.69
N GLU A 99 3.56 12.12 -11.70
CA GLU A 99 4.03 13.28 -10.93
C GLU A 99 5.14 12.88 -9.96
N VAL A 100 5.07 11.67 -9.39
CA VAL A 100 6.16 11.12 -8.57
C VAL A 100 7.40 10.96 -9.45
N LEU A 101 7.25 10.33 -10.62
CA LEU A 101 8.34 10.14 -11.56
C LEU A 101 8.96 11.48 -11.99
N GLN A 102 8.12 12.48 -12.31
CA GLN A 102 8.57 13.83 -12.65
C GLN A 102 9.42 14.45 -11.53
N VAL A 103 8.98 14.33 -10.27
CA VAL A 103 9.68 14.95 -9.13
C VAL A 103 11.00 14.24 -8.83
N ILE A 104 11.03 12.91 -8.85
CA ILE A 104 12.26 12.14 -8.60
C ILE A 104 13.30 12.39 -9.70
N LEU A 105 12.86 12.43 -10.94
CA LEU A 105 13.73 12.63 -12.09
C LEU A 105 14.03 14.12 -12.39
N ASP A 106 13.31 15.04 -11.73
CA ASP A 106 13.33 16.48 -12.01
C ASP A 106 13.09 16.79 -13.49
N LEU A 107 12.06 16.14 -14.05
CA LEU A 107 11.68 16.37 -15.44
C LEU A 107 10.98 17.73 -15.58
N PRO A 108 11.24 18.44 -16.70
CA PRO A 108 10.58 19.71 -16.97
C PRO A 108 9.08 19.53 -17.20
N GLU A 109 8.69 18.40 -17.80
CA GLU A 109 7.31 18.06 -18.17
C GLU A 109 6.86 16.76 -17.50
N LEU A 110 5.55 16.55 -17.46
CA LEU A 110 4.96 15.34 -16.91
C LEU A 110 5.23 14.16 -17.87
N PRO A 111 5.92 13.09 -17.42
CA PRO A 111 6.23 11.96 -18.29
C PRO A 111 4.97 11.18 -18.68
N THR A 112 4.92 10.70 -19.93
CA THR A 112 3.88 9.77 -20.38
C THR A 112 4.37 8.34 -20.19
N THR A 113 3.70 7.57 -19.33
CA THR A 113 4.01 6.15 -19.08
C THR A 113 3.03 5.24 -19.81
N ARG A 114 3.48 4.09 -20.30
CA ARG A 114 2.65 3.11 -21.02
C ARG A 114 2.26 1.95 -20.10
N PRO A 115 0.97 1.63 -19.89
CA PRO A 115 0.60 0.49 -19.06
C PRO A 115 1.06 -0.84 -19.69
N GLY A 116 1.55 -1.76 -18.86
CA GLY A 116 2.00 -3.07 -19.31
C GLY A 116 2.05 -4.11 -18.19
N THR A 117 2.47 -5.31 -18.56
CA THR A 117 2.58 -6.47 -17.67
C THR A 117 3.90 -7.19 -17.91
N ILE A 118 4.56 -7.62 -16.84
CA ILE A 118 5.71 -8.52 -16.89
C ILE A 118 5.33 -9.89 -16.31
N SER A 119 6.02 -10.95 -16.76
CA SER A 119 5.87 -12.31 -16.24
C SER A 119 7.15 -12.78 -15.54
N GLY A 120 7.05 -13.82 -14.71
CA GLY A 120 8.19 -14.38 -14.00
C GLY A 120 8.44 -13.75 -12.62
N PHE A 121 7.53 -12.89 -12.16
CA PHE A 121 7.62 -12.18 -10.88
C PHE A 121 6.28 -12.16 -10.15
N SER A 122 6.34 -12.03 -8.83
CA SER A 122 5.20 -11.75 -7.95
C SER A 122 5.52 -10.59 -7.01
N ILE A 123 4.47 -9.87 -6.58
CA ILE A 123 4.62 -8.81 -5.57
C ILE A 123 4.65 -9.41 -4.17
N LYS A 124 5.58 -8.93 -3.34
CA LYS A 124 5.50 -8.95 -1.88
C LYS A 124 5.58 -7.54 -1.33
N MET A 125 5.19 -7.37 -0.07
CA MET A 125 5.22 -6.09 0.62
C MET A 125 6.33 -6.07 1.66
N TRP A 126 7.10 -4.99 1.68
CA TRP A 126 8.02 -4.65 2.75
C TRP A 126 7.50 -3.39 3.43
N GLY A 127 6.75 -3.58 4.52
CA GLY A 127 5.92 -2.53 5.09
C GLY A 127 4.91 -2.02 4.05
N ILE A 128 5.04 -0.77 3.62
CA ILE A 128 4.17 -0.17 2.60
C ILE A 128 4.72 -0.23 1.17
N TYR A 129 5.97 -0.70 1.00
CA TYR A 129 6.65 -0.67 -0.29
C TYR A 129 6.49 -2.02 -0.99
N PRO A 130 6.01 -2.05 -2.25
CA PRO A 130 6.00 -3.28 -3.00
C PRO A 130 7.42 -3.65 -3.42
N THR A 131 7.64 -4.94 -3.60
CA THR A 131 8.87 -5.47 -4.18
C THR A 131 8.57 -6.68 -5.06
N LEU A 132 9.36 -6.85 -6.12
CA LEU A 132 9.30 -8.03 -6.98
C LEU A 132 10.20 -9.13 -6.44
N ILE A 133 9.64 -10.34 -6.47
CA ILE A 133 10.30 -11.59 -6.14
C ILE A 133 10.15 -12.54 -7.34
N PRO A 134 11.18 -13.34 -7.68
CA PRO A 134 11.05 -14.33 -8.76
C PRO A 134 9.90 -15.31 -8.51
N CYS A 135 9.02 -15.45 -9.50
CA CYS A 135 7.88 -16.36 -9.46
C CYS A 135 7.51 -16.80 -10.89
N HIS A 136 7.83 -18.04 -11.27
CA HIS A 136 7.69 -18.50 -12.66
C HIS A 136 6.27 -18.36 -13.24
N SER A 137 5.24 -18.64 -12.44
CA SER A 137 3.83 -18.50 -12.83
C SER A 137 3.24 -17.12 -12.54
N GLY A 138 4.03 -16.22 -11.96
CA GLY A 138 3.60 -14.89 -11.56
C GLY A 138 3.56 -13.92 -12.73
N SER A 139 2.65 -12.94 -12.63
CA SER A 139 2.63 -11.78 -13.52
C SER A 139 2.32 -10.53 -12.70
N VAL A 140 2.90 -9.41 -13.11
CA VAL A 140 2.75 -8.12 -12.42
C VAL A 140 2.36 -7.06 -13.43
N THR A 141 1.28 -6.35 -13.14
CA THR A 141 0.83 -5.20 -13.91
C THR A 141 1.46 -3.92 -13.39
N GLY A 142 1.76 -3.00 -14.29
CA GLY A 142 2.41 -1.75 -13.97
C GLY A 142 2.52 -0.84 -15.18
N THR A 143 3.58 -0.04 -15.22
CA THR A 143 3.81 0.93 -16.30
C THR A 143 5.24 0.89 -16.78
N VAL A 144 5.44 1.11 -18.07
CA VAL A 144 6.74 1.23 -18.72
C VAL A 144 7.03 2.70 -19.03
N TRP A 145 8.28 3.10 -18.85
CA TRP A 145 8.78 4.41 -19.24
C TRP A 145 10.20 4.30 -19.82
N GLU A 146 10.51 5.15 -20.80
CA GLU A 146 11.82 5.18 -21.45
C GLU A 146 12.79 6.09 -20.69
N VAL A 147 13.90 5.52 -20.25
CA VAL A 147 15.03 6.23 -19.66
C VAL A 147 15.96 6.65 -20.79
N THR A 148 16.15 7.96 -20.95
CA THR A 148 16.89 8.56 -22.07
C THR A 148 18.24 9.14 -21.66
N SER A 149 18.53 9.18 -20.35
CA SER A 149 19.84 9.60 -19.85
C SER A 149 20.28 8.83 -18.62
N GLU A 150 21.59 8.79 -18.45
CA GLU A 150 22.27 8.27 -17.26
C GLU A 150 21.78 8.93 -15.97
N SER A 151 21.63 10.26 -15.99
CA SER A 151 21.18 11.02 -14.81
C SER A 151 19.79 10.63 -14.32
N GLN A 152 18.91 10.22 -15.24
CA GLN A 152 17.58 9.74 -14.87
C GLN A 152 17.68 8.40 -14.15
N PHE A 153 18.47 7.45 -14.69
CA PHE A 153 18.68 6.17 -14.05
C PHE A 153 19.32 6.30 -12.66
N ASP A 154 20.35 7.15 -12.52
CA ASP A 154 21.03 7.36 -11.24
C ASP A 154 20.07 7.94 -10.18
N ARG A 155 19.14 8.81 -10.58
CA ARG A 155 18.07 9.34 -9.69
C ARG A 155 17.07 8.27 -9.28
N LEU A 156 16.67 7.38 -10.20
CA LEU A 156 15.80 6.24 -9.89
C LEU A 156 16.47 5.30 -8.88
N ALA A 157 17.72 4.92 -9.13
CA ALA A 157 18.50 4.08 -8.22
C ALA A 157 18.69 4.72 -6.84
N ALA A 158 18.93 6.03 -6.79
CA ALA A 158 19.03 6.77 -5.53
C ALA A 158 17.70 6.79 -4.75
N TYR A 159 16.56 6.82 -5.44
CA TYR A 159 15.23 6.80 -4.82
C TYR A 159 14.86 5.43 -4.26
N GLU A 160 15.10 4.36 -5.02
CA GLU A 160 14.80 2.99 -4.58
C GLU A 160 15.74 2.51 -3.46
N THR A 161 16.97 3.05 -3.41
CA THR A 161 18.01 2.71 -2.43
C THR A 161 18.59 1.29 -2.63
N ALA A 162 19.51 0.89 -1.74
CA ALA A 162 20.12 -0.44 -1.77
C ALA A 162 19.15 -1.59 -1.41
N ALA A 163 17.91 -1.28 -1.03
CA ALA A 163 16.87 -2.29 -0.79
C ALA A 163 16.44 -3.01 -2.08
N TYR A 164 16.71 -2.41 -3.25
CA TYR A 164 16.34 -2.95 -4.54
C TYR A 164 17.54 -3.05 -5.48
N ARG A 165 17.59 -4.12 -6.26
CA ARG A 165 18.50 -4.27 -7.42
C ARG A 165 17.67 -4.20 -8.69
N TRP A 166 18.24 -3.80 -9.82
CA TRP A 166 17.51 -3.94 -11.08
C TRP A 166 17.73 -5.34 -11.68
N ASP A 167 16.78 -5.80 -12.48
CA ASP A 167 16.81 -7.08 -13.20
C ASP A 167 16.21 -6.89 -14.61
N GLU A 168 16.53 -7.79 -15.53
CA GLU A 168 15.98 -7.79 -16.89
C GLU A 168 14.62 -8.47 -16.96
N CYS A 169 13.72 -7.91 -17.77
CA CYS A 169 12.38 -8.42 -17.99
C CYS A 169 11.88 -8.10 -19.40
N ASN A 170 10.81 -8.77 -19.81
CA ASN A 170 10.07 -8.43 -21.02
C ASN A 170 8.70 -7.91 -20.60
N ALA A 171 8.34 -6.70 -21.05
CA ALA A 171 7.06 -6.10 -20.75
C ALA A 171 6.12 -6.22 -21.95
N VAL A 172 4.92 -6.74 -21.72
CA VAL A 172 3.83 -6.79 -22.70
C VAL A 172 2.91 -5.61 -22.43
N LEU A 173 2.78 -4.73 -23.41
CA LEU A 173 1.94 -3.55 -23.32
C LEU A 173 0.48 -3.88 -23.63
N LYS A 174 -0.44 -2.96 -23.28
CA LYS A 174 -1.88 -3.15 -23.50
C LYS A 174 -2.29 -3.37 -24.97
N ASP A 175 -1.50 -2.84 -25.90
CA ASP A 175 -1.68 -3.00 -27.35
C ASP A 175 -1.10 -4.33 -27.89
N GLY A 176 -0.48 -5.14 -27.03
CA GLY A 176 0.16 -6.40 -27.39
C GLY A 176 1.63 -6.25 -27.83
N GLU A 177 2.17 -5.04 -27.89
CA GLU A 177 3.59 -4.82 -28.15
C GLU A 177 4.45 -5.40 -27.02
N VAL A 178 5.54 -6.08 -27.38
CA VAL A 178 6.49 -6.64 -26.41
C VAL A 178 7.77 -5.82 -26.41
N ILE A 179 8.01 -5.12 -25.30
CA ILE A 179 9.28 -4.42 -25.03
C ILE A 179 10.25 -5.44 -24.42
N LYS A 180 11.26 -5.81 -25.21
CA LYS A 180 12.34 -6.72 -24.78
C LYS A 180 13.44 -5.96 -24.05
N ASN A 181 14.19 -6.67 -23.22
CA ASN A 181 15.33 -6.13 -22.46
C ASN A 181 14.93 -4.90 -21.63
N CYS A 182 13.69 -4.88 -21.15
CA CYS A 182 13.21 -3.89 -20.20
C CYS A 182 13.88 -4.17 -18.85
N ARG A 183 14.04 -3.13 -18.02
CA ARG A 183 14.61 -3.28 -16.68
C ARG A 183 13.55 -3.03 -15.62
N THR A 184 13.63 -3.68 -14.49
CA THR A 184 12.75 -3.40 -13.35
C THR A 184 13.50 -3.52 -12.04
N PHE A 185 13.02 -2.89 -10.97
CA PHE A 185 13.60 -3.04 -9.65
C PHE A 185 13.03 -4.29 -8.96
N CYS A 186 13.87 -5.06 -8.28
CA CYS A 186 13.53 -6.29 -7.58
C CYS A 186 14.13 -6.23 -6.17
N TRP A 187 13.59 -7.03 -5.26
CA TRP A 187 14.15 -7.14 -3.92
C TRP A 187 15.64 -7.49 -3.97
N ALA A 188 16.49 -6.72 -3.29
CA ALA A 188 17.92 -7.00 -3.23
C ALA A 188 18.26 -8.12 -2.25
N GLY A 189 17.40 -8.37 -1.25
CA GLY A 189 17.59 -9.40 -0.23
C GLY A 189 17.02 -10.77 -0.63
N GLU A 190 16.86 -11.65 0.38
CA GLU A 190 16.35 -12.99 0.17
C GLU A 190 14.84 -13.00 -0.14
N PRO A 191 14.40 -13.70 -1.22
CA PRO A 191 12.99 -13.89 -1.59
C PRO A 191 12.03 -14.34 -0.47
N ASN A 192 12.57 -15.13 0.45
CA ASN A 192 11.84 -15.74 1.57
C ASN A 192 12.14 -15.04 2.90
N SER A 193 12.68 -13.81 2.87
CA SER A 193 12.93 -13.02 4.07
C SER A 193 11.66 -12.81 4.88
N LYS A 194 11.80 -12.83 6.21
CA LYS A 194 10.72 -12.52 7.16
C LYS A 194 10.33 -11.04 7.17
N GLU A 195 11.12 -10.18 6.53
CA GLU A 195 10.80 -8.77 6.31
C GLU A 195 9.73 -8.58 5.23
N LEU A 196 9.45 -9.63 4.45
CA LEU A 196 8.48 -9.60 3.36
C LEU A 196 7.19 -10.30 3.77
N GLU A 197 6.09 -9.62 3.51
CA GLU A 197 4.73 -10.11 3.75
C GLU A 197 3.99 -10.30 2.43
N ASP A 198 3.06 -11.26 2.40
CA ASP A 198 2.14 -11.40 1.28
C ASP A 198 1.19 -10.20 1.26
N GLY A 199 0.96 -9.65 0.07
CA GLY A 199 0.09 -8.49 -0.08
C GLY A 199 0.09 -7.96 -1.51
N SER A 200 -0.59 -6.84 -1.68
CA SER A 200 -0.67 -6.14 -2.96
C SER A 200 -0.45 -4.65 -2.77
N PHE A 201 0.06 -4.01 -3.82
CA PHE A 201 0.18 -2.57 -3.86
C PHE A 201 -1.11 -1.94 -4.40
N ASP A 202 -1.60 -0.94 -3.68
CA ASP A 202 -2.74 -0.13 -4.09
C ASP A 202 -2.23 1.28 -4.43
N LEU A 203 -2.20 1.57 -5.73
CA LEU A 203 -1.73 2.85 -6.25
C LEU A 203 -2.65 4.01 -5.83
N GLU A 204 -3.97 3.80 -5.79
CA GLU A 204 -4.93 4.85 -5.39
C GLU A 204 -4.74 5.22 -3.92
N ARG A 205 -4.55 4.20 -3.06
CA ARG A 205 -4.22 4.41 -1.65
C ARG A 205 -2.90 5.16 -1.50
N TYR A 206 -1.88 4.81 -2.28
CA TYR A 206 -0.60 5.51 -2.27
C TYR A 206 -0.76 6.99 -2.68
N GLN A 207 -1.49 7.26 -3.76
CA GLN A 207 -1.77 8.61 -4.23
C GLN A 207 -2.48 9.45 -3.17
N LYS A 208 -3.45 8.87 -2.47
CA LYS A 208 -4.24 9.57 -1.46
C LYS A 208 -3.44 9.95 -0.21
N TYR A 209 -2.58 9.05 0.29
CA TYR A 209 -1.97 9.22 1.62
C TYR A 209 -0.46 9.51 1.59
N PHE A 210 0.25 9.12 0.55
CA PHE A 210 1.72 9.12 0.54
C PHE A 210 2.33 10.00 -0.54
N LYS A 211 1.70 10.13 -1.72
CA LYS A 211 2.23 10.95 -2.85
C LYS A 211 2.67 12.36 -2.44
N SER A 212 1.88 13.05 -1.61
CA SER A 212 2.19 14.42 -1.17
C SER A 212 3.53 14.55 -0.42
N SER A 213 4.00 13.49 0.23
CA SER A 213 5.30 13.48 0.91
C SER A 213 6.48 13.56 -0.06
N VAL A 214 6.29 13.08 -1.30
CA VAL A 214 7.28 13.14 -2.37
C VAL A 214 7.12 14.45 -3.14
N THR A 215 5.89 14.80 -3.55
CA THR A 215 5.67 15.92 -4.48
C THR A 215 5.74 17.31 -3.83
N ARG A 216 5.53 17.44 -2.51
CA ARG A 216 5.60 18.74 -1.81
C ARG A 216 6.99 19.39 -1.85
N ARG A 217 8.05 18.62 -2.15
CA ARG A 217 9.41 19.18 -2.27
C ARG A 217 9.57 20.22 -3.40
N ARG A 218 8.59 20.33 -4.31
CA ARG A 218 8.60 21.28 -5.45
C ARG A 218 7.81 22.57 -5.23
N SER A 219 7.22 22.82 -4.06
CA SER A 219 6.52 24.10 -3.83
C SER A 219 7.54 25.25 -3.84
N PRO A 220 7.43 26.23 -4.76
CA PRO A 220 8.16 27.47 -4.61
C PRO A 220 7.65 28.15 -3.33
N LEU A 221 8.57 28.67 -2.51
CA LEU A 221 8.17 29.60 -1.45
C LEU A 221 7.48 30.81 -2.11
N PRO A 222 6.38 31.32 -1.52
CA PRO A 222 5.69 32.51 -2.02
C PRO A 222 6.59 33.75 -2.00
#